data_AF-A0A954U3N4-F1
#
_entry.id   AF-A0A954U3N4-F1
#
_cell.length_a   1.000
_cell.length_b   1.000
_cell.length_c   1.000
_cell.angle_alpha   90.00
_cell.angle_beta   90.00
_cell.angle_gamma   90.00
#
_symmetry.space_group_name_H-M   'P 1'
#
loop_
_entity.id
_entity.type
_entity.pdbx_description
1 polymer ?
#
loop_
_entity_poly.entity_id
_entity_poly.type
_entity_poly.pdbx_seq_one_letter_code
_entity_poly.pdbx_strand_id
1 'polypeptide(L)'
;MTSRVLGWNMQWILLSLLSALFLGLYDIAKKSAVRENAVPVVLLLNVVTAALIYLPLLLLSSSSPGILASTPFVVEPIGPSVHLLLFAKSALVGASWTLALFAFKHLPISIATPIRSTSPLWTTLVAVVLMGERPTMVQWIGM
;
A
#
# COMPACT_ATOMS: atom_id res chain seq x y z
N MET A 1 -21.70 -10.21 -25.90
CA MET A 1 -20.31 -9.91 -25.52
C MET A 1 -20.17 -8.62 -24.70
N THR A 2 -21.09 -7.65 -24.84
CA THR A 2 -21.11 -6.36 -24.13
C THR A 2 -21.49 -6.43 -22.65
N SER A 3 -22.33 -7.37 -22.22
CA SER A 3 -22.74 -7.50 -20.80
C SER A 3 -21.62 -7.99 -19.87
N ARG A 4 -20.71 -8.83 -20.38
CA ARG A 4 -19.59 -9.38 -19.59
C ARG A 4 -18.49 -8.33 -19.36
N VAL A 5 -18.24 -7.46 -20.34
CA VAL A 5 -17.29 -6.33 -20.21
C VAL A 5 -17.83 -5.25 -19.27
N LEU A 6 -19.14 -4.95 -19.33
CA LEU A 6 -19.80 -4.03 -18.40
C LEU A 6 -19.79 -4.53 -16.94
N GLY A 7 -19.99 -5.84 -16.72
CA GLY A 7 -19.94 -6.44 -15.38
C GLY A 7 -18.56 -6.33 -14.72
N TRP A 8 -17.49 -6.56 -15.50
CA TRP A 8 -16.11 -6.38 -15.01
C TRP A 8 -15.80 -4.91 -14.72
N ASN A 9 -16.30 -4.00 -15.56
CA ASN A 9 -16.10 -2.57 -15.37
C ASN A 9 -16.79 -2.03 -14.11
N MET A 10 -18.00 -2.50 -13.82
CA MET A 10 -18.72 -2.09 -12.60
C MET A 10 -18.03 -2.62 -11.33
N GLN A 11 -17.40 -3.79 -11.41
CA GLN A 11 -16.80 -4.47 -10.27
C GLN A 11 -15.51 -3.79 -9.79
N TRP A 12 -14.63 -3.33 -10.68
CA TRP A 12 -13.41 -2.61 -10.24
C TRP A 12 -13.73 -1.21 -9.69
N ILE A 13 -14.74 -0.52 -10.25
CA ILE A 13 -15.20 0.78 -9.72
C ILE A 13 -15.73 0.60 -8.30
N LEU A 14 -16.60 -0.40 -8.08
CA LEU A 14 -17.13 -0.69 -6.75
C LEU A 14 -16.02 -1.02 -5.75
N LEU A 15 -15.06 -1.87 -6.14
CA LEU A 15 -13.91 -2.20 -5.30
C LEU A 15 -13.04 -0.97 -4.99
N SER A 16 -12.89 -0.05 -5.95
CA SER A 16 -12.13 1.19 -5.78
C SER A 16 -12.83 2.15 -4.81
N LEU A 17 -14.16 2.30 -4.93
CA LEU A 17 -14.97 3.08 -3.99
C LEU A 17 -14.93 2.49 -2.57
N LEU A 18 -15.04 1.16 -2.47
CA LEU A 18 -14.93 0.46 -1.20
C LEU A 18 -13.54 0.64 -0.58
N SER A 19 -12.48 0.53 -1.40
CA SER A 19 -11.11 0.80 -0.97
C SER A 19 -10.94 2.25 -0.48
N ALA A 20 -11.50 3.23 -1.20
CA ALA A 20 -11.46 4.63 -0.78
C ALA A 20 -12.17 4.88 0.57
N LEU A 21 -13.31 4.21 0.80
CA LEU A 21 -14.00 4.25 2.10
C LEU A 21 -13.11 3.70 3.22
N PHE A 22 -12.55 2.51 3.04
CA PHE A 22 -11.64 1.91 4.02
C PHE A 22 -10.37 2.72 4.23
N LEU A 23 -9.84 3.36 3.19
CA LEU A 23 -8.69 4.25 3.28
C LEU A 23 -8.99 5.48 4.15
N GLY A 24 -10.20 6.05 4.02
CA GLY A 24 -10.66 7.14 4.88
C GLY A 24 -10.80 6.71 6.34
N LEU A 25 -11.41 5.55 6.60
CA LEU A 25 -11.50 4.98 7.96
C LEU A 25 -10.11 4.69 8.54
N TYR A 26 -9.20 4.16 7.73
CA TYR A 26 -7.81 3.89 8.10
C TYR A 26 -7.07 5.18 8.49
N ASP A 27 -7.30 6.30 7.81
CA ASP A 27 -6.67 7.58 8.17
C ASP A 27 -7.17 8.15 9.48
N ILE A 28 -8.47 8.02 9.75
CA ILE A 28 -9.06 8.44 11.03
C ILE A 28 -8.48 7.58 12.16
N ALA A 29 -8.43 6.26 11.96
CA ALA A 29 -7.83 5.33 12.92
C ALA A 29 -6.35 5.65 13.16
N LYS A 30 -5.57 5.88 12.10
CA LYS A 30 -4.15 6.28 12.17
C LYS A 30 -3.96 7.58 12.91
N LYS A 31 -4.77 8.61 12.62
CA LYS A 31 -4.74 9.92 13.30
C LYS A 31 -5.04 9.76 14.79
N SER A 32 -6.00 8.92 15.14
CA SER A 32 -6.31 8.56 16.53
C SER A 32 -5.12 7.86 17.19
N ALA A 33 -4.53 6.86 16.52
CA ALA A 33 -3.43 6.06 17.04
C ALA A 33 -2.18 6.90 17.36
N VAL A 34 -1.85 7.91 16.56
CA VAL A 34 -0.67 8.78 16.80
C VAL A 34 -0.92 9.90 17.80
N ARG A 35 -2.17 10.11 18.25
CA ARG A 35 -2.51 11.09 19.29
C ARG A 35 -1.99 10.59 20.63
N GLU A 36 -1.19 11.40 21.32
CA GLU A 36 -0.50 11.06 22.59
C GLU A 36 0.46 9.83 22.55
N ASN A 37 0.50 9.04 21.48
CA ASN A 37 1.40 7.90 21.36
C ASN A 37 2.70 8.23 20.60
N ALA A 38 3.76 7.50 20.89
CA ALA A 38 5.02 7.59 20.15
C ALA A 38 4.90 7.00 18.75
N VAL A 39 5.28 7.77 17.72
CA VAL A 39 5.19 7.35 16.30
C VAL A 39 5.92 6.04 16.02
N PRO A 40 7.16 5.80 16.49
CA PRO A 40 7.87 4.54 16.23
C PRO A 40 7.12 3.31 16.77
N VAL A 41 6.47 3.43 17.93
CA VAL A 41 5.69 2.34 18.54
C VAL A 41 4.44 2.05 17.74
N VAL A 42 3.70 3.10 17.34
CA VAL A 42 2.51 2.95 16.49
C VAL A 42 2.87 2.28 15.16
N LEU A 43 3.98 2.70 14.54
CA LEU A 43 4.47 2.11 13.29
C LEU A 43 4.88 0.65 13.48
N LEU A 44 5.61 0.33 14.56
CA LEU A 44 6.03 -1.03 14.87
C LEU A 44 4.83 -1.95 15.03
N LEU A 45 3.82 -1.55 15.83
CA LEU A 45 2.61 -2.35 16.03
C LEU A 45 1.83 -2.55 14.73
N ASN A 46 1.75 -1.53 13.87
CA ASN A 46 1.14 -1.66 12.54
C ASN A 46 1.88 -2.69 11.68
N VAL A 47 3.21 -2.62 11.61
CA VAL A 47 4.03 -3.55 10.81
C VAL A 47 3.99 -4.97 11.37
N VAL A 48 4.09 -5.14 12.69
CA VAL A 48 4.00 -6.45 13.35
C VAL A 48 2.62 -7.07 13.14
N THR A 49 1.54 -6.28 13.26
CA THR A 49 0.18 -6.78 13.01
C THR A 49 0.04 -7.27 11.56
N ALA A 50 0.52 -6.49 10.59
CA ALA A 50 0.53 -6.92 9.20
C ALA A 50 1.38 -8.20 9.00
N ALA A 51 2.58 -8.25 9.59
CA ALA A 51 3.46 -9.40 9.50
C ALA A 51 2.82 -10.67 10.09
N LEU A 52 2.12 -10.56 11.23
CA LEU A 52 1.41 -11.67 11.86
C LEU A 52 0.27 -12.21 10.99
N ILE A 53 -0.40 -11.36 10.20
CA ILE A 53 -1.42 -11.80 9.24
C ILE A 53 -0.79 -12.64 8.11
N TYR A 54 0.39 -12.25 7.62
CA TYR A 54 1.09 -12.97 6.54
C TYR A 54 1.94 -14.15 7.02
N LEU A 55 2.31 -14.21 8.30
CA LEU A 55 3.19 -15.23 8.85
C LEU A 55 2.66 -16.66 8.68
N PRO A 56 1.36 -16.97 8.89
CA PRO A 56 0.82 -18.30 8.62
C PRO A 56 0.98 -18.75 7.17
N LEU A 57 0.83 -17.82 6.21
CA LEU A 57 0.98 -18.13 4.78
C LEU A 57 2.43 -18.46 4.43
N LEU A 58 3.38 -17.73 5.00
CA LEU A 58 4.82 -18.01 4.90
C LEU A 58 5.18 -19.38 5.49
N LEU A 59 4.71 -19.67 6.71
CA LEU A 59 4.97 -20.94 7.38
C LEU A 59 4.35 -22.12 6.62
N LEU A 60 3.10 -22.00 6.16
CA LEU A 60 2.44 -23.03 5.35
C LEU A 60 3.16 -23.26 4.02
N SER A 61 3.55 -22.18 3.33
CA SER A 61 4.28 -22.30 2.06
C SER A 61 5.64 -22.98 2.23
N SER A 62 6.32 -22.78 3.37
CA SER A 62 7.62 -23.42 3.66
C SER A 62 7.51 -24.86 4.16
N SER A 63 6.50 -25.19 4.97
CA SER A 63 6.38 -26.48 5.66
C SER A 63 5.50 -27.49 4.91
N SER A 64 4.55 -27.03 4.10
CA SER A 64 3.63 -27.89 3.34
C SER A 64 3.24 -27.24 2.00
N PRO A 65 4.21 -27.14 1.06
CA PRO A 65 4.03 -26.40 -0.19
C PRO A 65 2.82 -26.88 -1.01
N GLY A 66 2.49 -28.17 -0.93
CA GLY A 66 1.37 -28.77 -1.66
C GLY A 66 -0.02 -28.23 -1.30
N ILE A 67 -0.19 -27.63 -0.11
CA ILE A 67 -1.49 -27.06 0.32
C ILE A 67 -1.80 -25.77 -0.45
N LEU A 68 -0.79 -24.93 -0.69
CA LEU A 68 -0.97 -23.62 -1.31
C LEU A 68 -0.56 -23.59 -2.79
N ALA A 69 0.05 -24.65 -3.32
CA ALA A 69 0.63 -24.71 -4.66
C ALA A 69 -0.31 -24.31 -5.81
N SER A 70 -1.62 -24.52 -5.69
CA SER A 70 -2.63 -24.16 -6.69
C SER A 70 -3.44 -22.91 -6.31
N THR A 71 -2.97 -22.14 -5.32
CA THR A 71 -3.67 -20.96 -4.79
C THR A 71 -2.85 -19.70 -5.02
N PRO A 72 -3.48 -18.51 -5.09
CA PRO A 72 -2.75 -17.24 -5.18
C PRO A 72 -1.99 -16.88 -3.89
N PHE A 73 -2.08 -17.70 -2.84
CA PHE A 73 -1.45 -17.45 -1.54
C PHE A 73 -0.11 -18.16 -1.38
N VAL A 74 0.37 -18.85 -2.41
CA VAL A 74 1.71 -19.45 -2.39
C VAL A 74 2.78 -18.36 -2.26
N VAL A 75 3.69 -18.54 -1.30
CA VAL A 75 4.85 -17.68 -1.14
C VAL A 75 6.08 -18.39 -1.70
N GLU A 76 6.60 -17.87 -2.80
CA GLU A 76 7.77 -18.43 -3.47
C GLU A 76 9.06 -18.13 -2.70
N PRO A 77 10.00 -19.09 -2.59
CA PRO A 77 11.30 -18.85 -2.00
C PRO A 77 12.11 -17.90 -2.87
N ILE A 78 12.79 -16.94 -2.23
CA ILE A 78 13.63 -15.95 -2.91
C ILE A 78 15.09 -16.10 -2.51
N GLY A 79 16.01 -15.71 -3.40
CA GLY A 79 17.44 -15.77 -3.13
C GLY A 79 17.95 -14.68 -2.16
N PRO A 80 19.16 -14.83 -1.59
CA PRO A 80 19.74 -13.86 -0.65
C PRO A 80 19.86 -12.43 -1.20
N SER A 81 20.17 -12.28 -2.49
CA SER A 81 20.24 -10.98 -3.16
C SER A 81 18.89 -10.26 -3.18
N VAL A 82 17.81 -11.00 -3.39
CA VAL A 82 16.44 -10.46 -3.38
C VAL A 82 16.03 -10.09 -1.95
N HIS A 83 16.44 -10.87 -0.94
CA HIS A 83 16.25 -10.48 0.47
C HIS A 83 16.93 -9.15 0.80
N LEU A 84 18.14 -8.90 0.29
CA LEU A 84 18.84 -7.63 0.48
C LEU A 84 18.09 -6.45 -0.19
N LEU A 85 17.60 -6.65 -1.41
CA LEU A 85 16.78 -5.64 -2.10
C LEU A 85 15.46 -5.38 -1.35
N LEU A 86 14.84 -6.42 -0.81
CA LEU A 86 13.62 -6.31 0.00
C LEU A 86 13.90 -5.55 1.30
N PHE A 87 15.04 -5.79 1.94
CA PHE A 87 15.47 -5.03 3.12
C PHE A 87 15.68 -3.56 2.80
N ALA A 88 16.39 -3.24 1.71
CA ALA A 88 16.60 -1.86 1.26
C ALA A 88 15.27 -1.15 0.95
N LYS A 89 14.37 -1.80 0.22
CA LYS A 89 13.01 -1.30 -0.04
C LYS A 89 12.24 -1.06 1.26
N SER A 90 12.31 -1.98 2.20
CA SER A 90 11.61 -1.88 3.49
C SER A 90 12.13 -0.73 4.34
N ALA A 91 13.43 -0.44 4.31
CA ALA A 91 14.01 0.73 4.97
C ALA A 91 13.48 2.04 4.37
N LEU A 92 13.41 2.12 3.03
CA LEU A 92 12.84 3.29 2.33
C LEU A 92 11.36 3.50 2.67
N VAL A 93 10.57 2.42 2.64
CA VAL A 93 9.14 2.46 2.99
C VAL A 93 8.95 2.83 4.45
N GLY A 94 9.74 2.25 5.36
CA GLY A 94 9.69 2.54 6.81
C GLY A 94 10.02 4.00 7.14
N ALA A 95 11.04 4.57 6.48
CA ALA A 95 11.38 5.98 6.61
C ALA A 95 10.23 6.88 6.10
N SER A 96 9.68 6.57 4.93
CA SER A 96 8.53 7.28 4.36
C SER A 96 7.30 7.23 5.28
N TRP A 97 6.97 6.06 5.82
CA TRP A 97 5.84 5.90 6.74
C TRP A 97 6.06 6.61 8.07
N THR A 98 7.29 6.68 8.56
CA THR A 98 7.63 7.45 9.76
C THR A 98 7.35 8.93 9.53
N LEU A 99 7.84 9.51 8.43
CA LEU A 99 7.57 10.91 8.06
C LEU A 99 6.08 11.17 7.90
N ALA A 100 5.36 10.26 7.23
CA ALA A 100 3.92 10.35 7.06
C ALA A 100 3.17 10.33 8.39
N LEU A 101 3.53 9.44 9.32
CA LEU A 101 2.90 9.37 10.65
C LEU A 101 3.19 10.62 11.49
N PHE A 102 4.39 11.21 11.39
CA PHE A 102 4.66 12.52 12.01
C PHE A 102 3.80 13.63 11.40
N ALA A 103 3.65 13.66 10.07
CA ALA A 103 2.74 14.61 9.42
C ALA A 103 1.29 14.43 9.93
N PHE A 104 0.80 13.18 10.00
CA PHE A 104 -0.51 12.89 10.58
C PHE A 104 -0.60 13.25 12.06
N LYS A 105 0.48 13.14 12.84
CA LYS A 105 0.49 13.52 14.24
C LYS A 105 0.30 15.03 14.41
N HIS A 106 1.03 15.83 13.63
CA HIS A 106 1.10 17.29 13.82
C HIS A 106 0.11 18.10 12.98
N LEU A 107 -0.39 17.57 11.86
CA LEU A 107 -1.33 18.28 11.00
C LEU A 107 -2.79 17.87 11.27
N PRO A 108 -3.75 18.78 11.11
CA PRO A 108 -5.16 18.41 11.00
C PRO A 108 -5.38 17.40 9.87
N ILE A 109 -6.28 16.43 10.08
CA ILE A 109 -6.57 15.39 9.07
C ILE A 109 -7.04 16.00 7.75
N SER A 110 -7.79 17.11 7.80
CA SER A 110 -8.25 17.88 6.65
C SER A 110 -7.14 18.51 5.79
N ILE A 111 -5.91 18.60 6.30
CA ILE A 111 -4.73 19.08 5.56
C ILE A 111 -3.84 17.90 5.16
N ALA A 112 -3.64 16.94 6.07
CA ALA A 112 -2.79 15.78 5.80
C ALA A 112 -3.36 14.88 4.68
N THR A 113 -4.68 14.71 4.61
CA THR A 113 -5.30 13.83 3.61
C THR A 113 -5.24 14.39 2.19
N PRO A 114 -5.56 15.67 1.89
CA PRO A 114 -5.40 16.19 0.53
C PRO A 114 -3.94 16.20 0.05
N ILE A 115 -2.98 16.50 0.92
CA ILE A 115 -1.55 16.41 0.57
C ILE A 115 -1.20 14.98 0.14
N ARG A 116 -1.64 13.98 0.90
CA ARG A 116 -1.35 12.58 0.55
C ARG A 116 -2.07 12.14 -0.74
N SER A 117 -3.27 12.65 -1.01
CA SER A 117 -3.99 12.37 -2.25
C SER A 117 -3.27 12.86 -3.51
N THR A 118 -2.22 13.68 -3.38
CA THR A 118 -1.32 14.03 -4.52
C THR A 118 -0.35 12.91 -4.91
N SER A 119 -0.34 11.76 -4.21
CA SER A 119 0.56 10.65 -4.53
C SER A 119 0.54 10.16 -5.99
N PRO A 120 -0.60 10.17 -6.73
CA PRO A 120 -0.60 9.80 -8.15
C PRO A 120 0.27 10.73 -8.98
N LEU A 121 0.24 12.04 -8.72
CA LEU A 121 1.06 13.03 -9.41
C LEU A 121 2.56 12.70 -9.25
N TRP A 122 3.00 12.47 -8.02
CA TRP A 122 4.40 12.13 -7.73
C TRP A 122 4.82 10.80 -8.34
N THR A 123 3.94 9.80 -8.30
CA THR A 123 4.21 8.48 -8.88
C THR A 123 4.38 8.58 -10.39
N THR A 124 3.49 9.33 -11.06
CA THR A 124 3.58 9.53 -12.52
C THR A 124 4.81 10.32 -12.91
N LEU A 125 5.18 11.37 -12.16
CA LEU A 125 6.43 12.11 -12.43
C LEU A 125 7.66 11.19 -12.39
N VAL A 126 7.73 10.31 -11.39
CA VAL A 126 8.82 9.32 -11.30
C VAL A 126 8.77 8.34 -12.47
N ALA A 127 7.59 7.88 -12.88
CA ALA A 127 7.42 6.98 -14.03
C ALA A 127 7.85 7.63 -15.36
N VAL A 128 7.54 8.91 -15.56
CA VAL A 128 8.01 9.66 -16.74
C VAL A 128 9.53 9.76 -16.76
N VAL A 129 10.15 10.12 -15.63
CA VAL A 129 11.60 10.36 -15.56
C VAL A 129 12.41 9.06 -15.61
N LEU A 130 12.01 8.03 -14.87
CA LEU A 130 12.79 6.79 -14.72
C LEU A 130 12.36 5.67 -15.68
N MET A 131 11.06 5.58 -16.01
CA MET A 131 10.53 4.52 -16.86
C MET A 131 10.23 5.00 -18.29
N GLY A 132 10.37 6.31 -18.55
CA GLY A 132 10.14 6.90 -19.87
C GLY A 132 8.68 6.91 -20.29
N GLU A 133 7.73 6.83 -19.34
CA GLU A 133 6.30 6.90 -19.63
C GLU A 133 5.93 8.25 -20.26
N ARG A 134 4.96 8.24 -21.19
CA ARG A 134 4.52 9.43 -21.93
C ARG A 134 3.00 9.63 -21.80
N PRO A 135 2.51 10.02 -20.60
CA PRO A 135 1.10 10.29 -20.38
C PRO A 135 0.60 11.41 -21.29
N THR A 136 -0.60 11.21 -21.82
CA THR A 136 -1.31 12.20 -22.65
C THR A 136 -1.79 13.39 -21.81
N MET A 137 -2.10 14.52 -22.46
CA MET A 137 -2.62 15.69 -21.76
C MET A 137 -3.93 15.41 -21.01
N VAL A 138 -4.79 14.52 -21.53
CA VAL A 138 -6.04 14.13 -20.86
C VAL A 138 -5.75 13.34 -19.58
N GLN A 139 -4.73 12.47 -19.58
CA GLN A 139 -4.31 11.73 -18.38
C GLN A 139 -3.69 12.66 -17.33
N TRP A 140 -2.95 13.70 -17.75
CA TRP A 140 -2.44 14.72 -16.82
C TRP A 140 -3.54 15.52 -16.15
N ILE A 141 -4.57 15.92 -16.90
CA ILE A 141 -5.70 16.67 -16.36
C ILE A 141 -6.61 15.78 -15.49
N GLY A 142 -6.69 14.49 -15.81
CA GLY A 142 -7.51 13.53 -15.07
C GLY A 142 -6.91 13.05 -13.74
N MET A 143 -5.63 13.31 -13.49
CA MET A 143 -4.95 13.05 -12.21
C MET A 143 -5.15 14.20 -11.23
#